data_AF-A0A834SLW6-F1
#
_entry.id   AF-A0A834SLW6-F1
#
_cell.length_a   1.000
_cell.length_b   1.000
_cell.length_c   1.000
_cell.angle_alpha   90.00
_cell.angle_beta   90.00
_cell.angle_gamma   90.00
#
_symmetry.space_group_name_H-M   'P 1'
#
loop_
_entity.id
_entity.type
_entity.pdbx_description
1 polymer ?
#
loop_
_entity_poly.entity_id
_entity_poly.type
_entity_poly.pdbx_seq_one_letter_code
_entity_poly.pdbx_strand_id
1 'polypeptide(L)'
;MSSHYFPSLSYCNHLTIPSSYFPSSFLHLYCYHQSFAGAVSSDAKHKLATFGYRLGCNAISKPRTQDHYTESAFQGGLPTLKWPQEIVEDDIDDEQAYEEVGVRNEIKRQVEGIRRILSCMEDGEISISAYDTAWVALVQDVNGSGSPQFPSSLEWIANNQLPDGSWGDAEFFSAHDRIINTLACVVALKSWNIHPDKCDRGMAFFNENLSKLENEKVEHMLIGFEVAFPSLLDVARSLNIQIPDDSPILKDVFAKRNLKLSR
;
A
#
# COMPACT_ATOMS: atom_id res chain seq x y z
N MET A 1 46.76 21.15 -28.39
CA MET A 1 45.62 21.92 -28.96
C MET A 1 44.54 20.92 -29.34
N SER A 2 43.50 20.82 -28.53
CA SER A 2 42.10 20.59 -28.94
C SER A 2 41.25 20.78 -27.69
N SER A 3 40.40 21.79 -27.76
CA SER A 3 39.46 22.23 -26.74
C SER A 3 38.18 21.42 -26.89
N HIS A 4 37.69 20.83 -25.80
CA HIS A 4 36.29 20.42 -25.69
C HIS A 4 35.66 21.14 -24.51
N TYR A 5 34.73 22.02 -24.86
CA TYR A 5 33.82 22.76 -23.98
C TYR A 5 32.92 21.79 -23.20
N PHE A 6 32.91 21.90 -21.88
CA PHE A 6 31.85 21.38 -21.02
C PHE A 6 31.04 22.58 -20.48
N PRO A 7 29.70 22.60 -20.58
CA PRO A 7 28.89 23.61 -19.93
C PRO A 7 28.93 23.41 -18.42
N SER A 8 29.28 24.46 -17.70
CA SER A 8 29.25 24.57 -16.24
C SER A 8 27.85 24.32 -15.68
N LEU A 9 27.72 23.36 -14.76
CA LEU A 9 26.58 23.27 -13.86
C LEU A 9 26.61 24.47 -12.92
N SER A 10 25.72 25.42 -13.15
CA SER A 10 25.46 26.51 -12.24
C SER A 10 24.95 25.95 -10.91
N TYR A 11 25.69 26.27 -9.85
CA TYR A 11 25.26 26.23 -8.47
C TYR A 11 23.83 26.76 -8.31
N CYS A 12 22.90 25.92 -7.86
CA CYS A 12 21.65 26.41 -7.29
C CYS A 12 21.82 26.44 -5.76
N ASN A 13 21.99 27.65 -5.26
CA ASN A 13 22.08 27.96 -3.84
C ASN A 13 20.84 27.51 -3.07
N HIS A 14 21.08 27.03 -1.85
CA HIS A 14 20.21 27.02 -0.67
C HIS A 14 18.79 27.59 -0.85
N LEU A 15 17.80 26.72 -0.75
CA LEU A 15 16.52 27.04 -0.14
C LEU A 15 16.34 26.13 1.08
N THR A 16 16.70 26.68 2.24
CA THR A 16 16.19 26.24 3.54
C THR A 16 14.67 26.45 3.55
N ILE A 17 13.91 25.35 3.53
CA ILE A 17 12.44 25.41 3.67
C ILE A 17 12.11 25.30 5.18
N PRO A 18 11.39 26.27 5.77
CA PRO A 18 10.92 26.19 7.15
C PRO A 18 9.89 25.06 7.34
N SER A 19 9.87 24.47 8.54
CA SER A 19 9.01 23.36 9.00
C SER A 19 7.49 23.64 9.03
N SER A 20 6.95 24.51 8.18
CA SER A 20 5.53 24.90 8.18
C SER A 20 4.79 24.72 6.85
N TYR A 21 5.35 23.99 5.89
CA TYR A 21 4.67 23.63 4.65
C TYR A 21 4.45 22.11 4.53
N PHE A 22 3.66 21.55 5.45
CA PHE A 22 2.90 20.34 5.17
C PHE A 22 1.46 20.77 4.82
N PRO A 23 1.01 20.63 3.58
CA PRO A 23 -0.39 20.90 3.26
C PRO A 23 -1.28 19.86 3.93
N SER A 24 -2.35 20.32 4.56
CA SER A 24 -3.42 19.59 5.26
C SER A 24 -4.06 18.43 4.44
N SER A 25 -3.72 18.29 3.16
CA SER A 25 -4.18 17.22 2.28
C SER A 25 -3.65 15.81 2.63
N PHE A 26 -2.57 15.70 3.42
CA PHE A 26 -2.04 14.38 3.84
C PHE A 26 -2.78 13.76 5.02
N LEU A 27 -3.47 14.55 5.85
CA LEU A 27 -4.31 14.02 6.94
C LEU A 27 -5.67 13.50 6.45
N HIS A 28 -6.13 13.97 5.28
CA HIS A 28 -7.46 13.60 4.77
C HIS A 28 -7.53 12.21 4.13
N LEU A 29 -6.42 11.67 3.62
CA LEU A 29 -6.39 10.30 3.11
C LEU A 29 -6.41 9.27 4.26
N TYR A 30 -5.75 9.61 5.38
CA TYR A 30 -5.79 8.81 6.61
C TYR A 30 -7.17 8.83 7.29
N CYS A 31 -7.88 9.96 7.31
CA CYS A 31 -9.23 10.03 7.89
C CYS A 31 -10.31 9.32 7.06
N TYR A 32 -10.13 9.19 5.74
CA TYR A 32 -11.13 8.53 4.88
C TYR A 32 -11.22 7.02 5.17
N HIS A 33 -10.12 6.38 5.58
CA HIS A 33 -10.10 4.98 6.00
C HIS A 33 -10.78 4.75 7.37
N GLN A 34 -10.85 5.77 8.24
CA GLN A 34 -11.42 5.65 9.60
C GLN A 34 -12.96 5.72 9.65
N SER A 35 -13.62 6.18 8.59
CA SER A 35 -15.07 6.42 8.59
C SER A 35 -15.91 5.19 8.17
N PHE A 36 -15.27 4.05 7.88
CA PHE A 36 -15.95 2.80 7.52
C PHE A 36 -15.92 1.77 8.67
N ALA A 37 -16.29 2.20 9.89
CA ALA A 37 -16.53 1.31 11.02
C ALA A 37 -17.93 1.54 11.60
N GLY A 38 -18.95 1.19 10.82
CA GLY A 38 -20.33 1.10 11.28
C GLY A 38 -20.55 -0.22 12.04
N ALA A 39 -21.04 -0.11 13.27
CA ALA A 39 -21.35 -1.24 14.15
C ALA A 39 -22.30 -2.26 13.51
N VAL A 40 -21.96 -3.56 13.60
CA VAL A 40 -22.86 -4.67 13.26
C VAL A 40 -23.33 -5.33 14.55
N SER A 41 -24.61 -5.18 14.84
CA SER A 41 -25.34 -5.93 15.85
C SER A 41 -25.61 -7.36 15.38
N SER A 42 -25.43 -8.30 16.30
CA SER A 42 -25.81 -9.72 16.21
C SER A 42 -27.27 -9.88 15.81
N ASP A 43 -27.56 -10.60 14.72
CA ASP A 43 -28.20 -11.93 14.68
C ASP A 43 -28.69 -12.24 13.25
N ALA A 44 -28.35 -13.42 12.72
CA ALA A 44 -29.09 -14.17 11.68
C ALA A 44 -28.18 -15.17 10.94
N LYS A 45 -28.43 -16.46 11.18
CA LYS A 45 -27.91 -17.60 10.41
C LYS A 45 -28.65 -17.69 9.06
N HIS A 46 -27.93 -17.78 7.93
CA HIS A 46 -27.89 -18.95 7.02
C HIS A 46 -27.51 -18.60 5.56
N LYS A 47 -26.70 -19.52 4.99
CA LYS A 47 -26.51 -19.92 3.57
C LYS A 47 -25.51 -19.12 2.72
N LEU A 48 -24.34 -19.76 2.57
CA LEU A 48 -23.33 -19.55 1.53
C LEU A 48 -23.92 -19.68 0.12
N ALA A 49 -23.64 -18.71 -0.74
CA ALA A 49 -23.58 -18.89 -2.19
C ALA A 49 -22.32 -18.18 -2.71
N THR A 50 -21.33 -18.96 -3.11
CA THR A 50 -20.05 -18.50 -3.64
C THR A 50 -20.24 -18.08 -5.09
N PHE A 51 -20.07 -16.79 -5.40
CA PHE A 51 -19.94 -16.30 -6.78
C PHE A 51 -18.53 -15.74 -6.97
N GLY A 52 -17.71 -16.47 -7.71
CA GLY A 52 -16.34 -16.06 -8.05
C GLY A 52 -16.34 -15.03 -9.17
N TYR A 53 -15.81 -13.84 -8.91
CA TYR A 53 -15.59 -12.83 -9.95
C TYR A 53 -14.24 -13.09 -10.64
N ARG A 54 -14.30 -13.54 -11.90
CA ARG A 54 -13.19 -13.44 -12.86
C ARG A 54 -13.17 -12.02 -13.42
N LEU A 55 -12.18 -11.22 -13.04
CA LEU A 55 -11.88 -9.96 -13.72
C LEU A 55 -11.04 -10.26 -14.96
N GLY A 56 -11.68 -10.34 -16.12
CA GLY A 56 -11.02 -10.36 -17.43
C GLY A 56 -11.17 -8.99 -18.08
N CYS A 57 -10.06 -8.26 -18.24
CA CYS A 57 -10.02 -6.99 -18.94
C CYS A 57 -10.02 -7.22 -20.47
N ASN A 58 -11.10 -6.84 -21.15
CA ASN A 58 -11.16 -6.80 -22.61
C ASN A 58 -11.63 -5.40 -23.06
N ALA A 59 -10.70 -4.51 -23.36
CA ALA A 59 -10.99 -3.23 -24.01
C ALA A 59 -10.95 -3.43 -25.54
N ILE A 60 -12.10 -3.23 -26.20
CA ILE A 60 -12.21 -3.17 -27.67
C ILE A 60 -12.65 -1.76 -28.04
N SER A 61 -11.82 -1.01 -28.74
CA SER A 61 -12.16 0.29 -29.31
C SER A 61 -12.98 0.13 -30.57
N LYS A 62 -14.17 0.73 -30.65
CA LYS A 62 -14.90 0.88 -31.92
C LYS A 62 -14.58 2.24 -32.56
N PRO A 63 -14.33 2.32 -33.88
CA PRO A 63 -14.11 3.58 -34.56
C PRO A 63 -15.43 4.32 -34.85
N ARG A 64 -15.35 5.65 -34.97
CA ARG A 64 -16.47 6.55 -35.28
C ARG A 64 -17.03 6.25 -36.67
N THR A 65 -18.35 6.04 -36.75
CA THR A 65 -19.07 5.93 -38.03
C THR A 65 -19.42 7.32 -38.56
N GLN A 66 -19.19 7.49 -39.86
CA GLN A 66 -19.36 8.70 -40.65
C GLN A 66 -20.79 8.76 -41.18
N ASP A 67 -21.47 9.89 -40.97
CA ASP A 67 -22.85 10.13 -41.41
C ASP A 67 -22.92 10.16 -42.94
N HIS A 68 -23.65 9.20 -43.53
CA HIS A 68 -24.05 9.24 -44.93
C HIS A 68 -25.57 9.34 -45.02
N TYR A 69 -26.04 10.48 -45.49
CA TYR A 69 -27.42 10.70 -45.93
C TYR A 69 -27.73 9.81 -47.15
N THR A 70 -28.80 9.02 -47.06
CA THR A 70 -29.51 8.51 -48.24
C THR A 70 -30.99 8.78 -48.08
N GLU A 71 -31.47 9.68 -48.93
CA GLU A 71 -32.87 10.04 -49.12
C GLU A 71 -33.51 8.99 -50.05
N SER A 72 -34.47 8.21 -49.57
CA SER A 72 -35.41 7.51 -50.44
C SER A 72 -36.75 7.27 -49.73
N ALA A 73 -37.78 7.76 -50.39
CA ALA A 73 -39.17 7.86 -49.97
C ALA A 73 -39.82 6.54 -49.53
N PHE A 74 -40.65 6.63 -48.48
CA PHE A 74 -41.90 5.87 -48.39
C PHE A 74 -43.01 6.79 -47.86
N GLN A 75 -44.01 7.02 -48.70
CA GLN A 75 -45.27 7.66 -48.38
C GLN A 75 -46.05 6.84 -47.33
N GLY A 76 -46.54 7.52 -46.30
CA GLY A 76 -47.48 6.97 -45.34
C GLY A 76 -47.53 7.83 -44.09
N GLY A 77 -48.46 8.78 -44.04
CA GLY A 77 -48.69 9.61 -42.85
C GLY A 77 -49.26 8.77 -41.69
N LEU A 78 -48.76 9.02 -40.48
CA LEU A 78 -49.37 8.66 -39.19
C LEU A 78 -48.99 9.75 -38.17
N PRO A 79 -49.76 9.93 -37.08
CA PRO A 79 -50.28 11.21 -36.68
C PRO A 79 -49.34 11.89 -35.68
N THR A 80 -49.35 13.22 -35.69
CA THR A 80 -48.75 14.03 -34.63
C THR A 80 -49.35 13.63 -33.29
N LEU A 81 -48.59 12.90 -32.47
CA LEU A 81 -48.86 12.75 -31.06
C LEU A 81 -48.70 14.15 -30.44
N LYS A 82 -49.83 14.86 -30.33
CA LYS A 82 -49.97 15.97 -29.41
C LYS A 82 -49.73 15.40 -28.01
N TRP A 83 -48.59 15.75 -27.44
CA TRP A 83 -48.36 15.61 -26.00
C TRP A 83 -49.44 16.41 -25.28
N PRO A 84 -50.26 15.79 -24.41
CA PRO A 84 -51.11 16.55 -23.50
C PRO A 84 -50.19 17.41 -22.62
N GLN A 85 -50.30 18.73 -22.79
CA GLN A 85 -49.96 19.67 -21.73
C GLN A 85 -51.02 19.50 -20.63
N GLU A 86 -50.92 18.42 -19.88
CA GLU A 86 -51.43 18.39 -18.52
C GLU A 86 -50.19 18.45 -17.64
N ILE A 87 -49.91 19.68 -17.21
CA ILE A 87 -49.16 19.92 -15.98
C ILE A 87 -50.06 19.33 -14.89
N VAL A 88 -49.88 18.04 -14.61
CA VAL A 88 -50.16 17.55 -13.28
C VAL A 88 -48.97 18.06 -12.48
N GLU A 89 -49.22 19.04 -11.62
CA GLU A 89 -48.34 19.32 -10.49
C GLU A 89 -48.38 18.05 -9.62
N ASP A 90 -47.65 17.02 -10.04
CA ASP A 90 -47.22 15.98 -9.13
C ASP A 90 -46.24 16.69 -8.21
N ASP A 91 -46.60 16.74 -6.92
CA ASP A 91 -45.69 17.06 -5.83
C ASP A 91 -44.50 16.11 -5.93
N ILE A 92 -43.50 16.46 -6.74
CA ILE A 92 -42.19 15.84 -6.70
C ILE A 92 -41.66 16.25 -5.33
N ASP A 93 -41.79 15.36 -4.34
CA ASP A 93 -41.27 15.53 -3.00
C ASP A 93 -39.90 16.20 -3.11
N ASP A 94 -39.79 17.44 -2.62
CA ASP A 94 -38.58 18.26 -2.70
C ASP A 94 -37.34 17.44 -2.25
N GLU A 95 -37.51 16.53 -1.29
CA GLU A 95 -36.52 15.56 -0.83
C GLU A 95 -35.91 14.69 -1.95
N GLN A 96 -36.69 14.17 -2.91
CA GLN A 96 -36.17 13.35 -4.01
C GLN A 96 -35.29 14.15 -4.97
N ALA A 97 -35.64 15.41 -5.25
CA ALA A 97 -34.83 16.30 -6.08
C ALA A 97 -33.53 16.72 -5.38
N TYR A 98 -33.57 16.94 -4.05
CA TYR A 98 -32.37 17.22 -3.25
C TYR A 98 -31.43 16.01 -3.17
N GLU A 99 -31.96 14.79 -3.02
CA GLU A 99 -31.16 13.56 -3.05
C GLU A 99 -30.50 13.33 -4.42
N GLU A 100 -31.21 13.54 -5.53
CA GLU A 100 -30.65 13.33 -6.87
C GLU A 100 -29.50 14.32 -7.18
N VAL A 101 -29.64 15.58 -6.75
CA VAL A 101 -28.58 16.59 -6.86
C VAL A 101 -27.40 16.26 -5.96
N GLY A 102 -27.65 15.74 -4.75
CA GLY A 102 -26.64 15.25 -3.82
C GLY A 102 -25.80 14.12 -4.43
N VAL A 103 -26.45 13.09 -4.97
CA VAL A 103 -25.80 11.95 -5.64
C VAL A 103 -24.97 12.40 -6.84
N ARG A 104 -25.49 13.32 -7.67
CA ARG A 104 -24.77 13.86 -8.83
C ARG A 104 -23.51 14.62 -8.42
N ASN A 105 -23.57 15.39 -7.35
CA ASN A 105 -22.42 16.13 -6.83
C ASN A 105 -21.36 15.20 -6.25
N GLU A 106 -21.77 14.13 -5.58
CA GLU A 106 -20.86 13.11 -5.07
C GLU A 106 -20.14 12.37 -6.22
N ILE A 107 -20.87 11.99 -7.28
CA ILE A 107 -20.26 11.38 -8.47
C ILE A 107 -19.22 12.33 -9.09
N LYS A 108 -19.55 13.61 -9.25
CA LYS A 108 -18.59 14.60 -9.79
C LYS A 108 -17.35 14.71 -8.92
N ARG A 109 -17.51 14.72 -7.59
CA ARG A 109 -16.39 14.77 -6.64
C ARG A 109 -15.48 13.55 -6.77
N GLN A 110 -16.06 12.35 -6.90
CA GLN A 110 -15.29 11.12 -7.10
C GLN A 110 -14.56 11.11 -8.45
N VAL A 111 -15.24 11.53 -9.53
CA VAL A 111 -14.62 11.64 -10.86
C VAL A 111 -13.43 12.59 -10.84
N GLU A 112 -13.55 13.73 -10.18
CA GLU A 112 -12.45 14.68 -10.06
C GLU A 112 -11.31 14.15 -9.18
N GLY A 113 -11.64 13.42 -8.10
CA GLY A 113 -10.66 12.71 -7.29
C GLY A 113 -9.86 11.69 -8.10
N ILE A 114 -10.53 10.86 -8.90
CA ILE A 114 -9.90 9.88 -9.78
C ILE A 114 -9.04 10.59 -10.83
N ARG A 115 -9.55 11.66 -11.46
CA ARG A 115 -8.78 12.45 -12.43
C ARG A 115 -7.49 12.98 -11.81
N ARG A 116 -7.55 13.47 -10.57
CA ARG A 116 -6.37 13.95 -9.85
C ARG A 116 -5.36 12.83 -9.61
N ILE A 117 -5.80 11.68 -9.10
CA ILE A 117 -4.93 10.51 -8.89
C ILE A 117 -4.23 10.11 -10.20
N LEU A 118 -4.98 9.98 -11.29
CA LEU A 118 -4.43 9.61 -12.60
C LEU A 118 -3.46 10.67 -13.16
N SER A 119 -3.69 11.95 -12.84
CA SER A 119 -2.82 13.05 -13.28
C SER A 119 -1.53 13.17 -12.46
N CYS A 120 -1.50 12.62 -11.25
CA CYS A 120 -0.34 12.60 -10.35
C CYS A 120 0.47 11.30 -10.43
N MET A 121 0.19 10.44 -11.41
CA MET A 121 0.94 9.18 -11.57
C MET A 121 2.38 9.46 -12.01
N GLU A 122 3.33 8.99 -11.20
CA GLU A 122 4.77 9.01 -11.48
C GLU A 122 5.33 7.58 -11.43
N ASP A 123 6.40 7.34 -10.68
CA ASP A 123 7.07 6.03 -10.56
C ASP A 123 6.25 4.98 -9.77
N GLY A 124 5.11 5.40 -9.21
CA GLY A 124 4.17 4.55 -8.49
C GLY A 124 3.94 5.01 -7.05
N GLU A 125 2.74 4.78 -6.54
CA GLU A 125 2.36 5.00 -5.15
C GLU A 125 2.26 3.63 -4.46
N ILE A 126 3.22 3.32 -3.58
CA ILE A 126 3.27 2.06 -2.82
C ILE A 126 3.58 2.34 -1.35
N SER A 127 3.11 1.46 -0.47
CA SER A 127 3.47 1.52 0.95
C SER A 127 4.96 1.22 1.17
N ILE A 128 5.50 1.72 2.28
CA ILE A 128 6.90 1.51 2.63
C ILE A 128 7.08 0.09 3.20
N SER A 129 8.04 -0.64 2.65
CA SER A 129 8.49 -1.94 3.19
C SER A 129 9.48 -1.72 4.32
N ALA A 130 9.12 -2.15 5.54
CA ALA A 130 10.00 -2.04 6.70
C ALA A 130 11.25 -2.92 6.55
N TYR A 131 11.09 -4.12 6.00
CA TYR A 131 12.19 -5.03 5.67
C TYR A 131 13.21 -4.41 4.72
N ASP A 132 12.76 -3.85 3.60
CA ASP A 132 13.69 -3.26 2.61
C ASP A 132 14.34 -1.99 3.15
N THR A 133 13.57 -1.17 3.89
CA THR A 133 14.11 0.02 4.55
C THR A 133 15.20 -0.34 5.58
N ALA A 134 15.04 -1.45 6.30
CA ALA A 134 16.06 -1.97 7.21
C ALA A 134 17.34 -2.40 6.49
N TRP A 135 17.24 -3.02 5.31
CA TRP A 135 18.43 -3.33 4.50
C TRP A 135 19.15 -2.08 3.99
N VAL A 136 18.40 -1.07 3.54
CA VAL A 136 18.99 0.22 3.13
C VAL A 136 19.68 0.89 4.33
N ALA A 137 19.08 0.80 5.51
CA ALA A 137 19.63 1.36 6.74
C ALA A 137 20.96 0.73 7.17
N LEU A 138 21.29 -0.48 6.73
CA LEU A 138 22.56 -1.16 7.03
C LEU A 138 23.73 -0.68 6.18
N VAL A 139 23.47 0.06 5.08
CA VAL A 139 24.52 0.54 4.18
C VAL A 139 25.41 1.55 4.91
N GLN A 140 26.70 1.26 4.99
CA GLN A 140 27.70 2.15 5.58
C GLN A 140 28.07 3.27 4.60
N ASP A 141 28.39 4.45 5.14
CA ASP A 141 28.89 5.59 4.36
C ASP A 141 30.08 5.17 3.48
N VAL A 142 30.00 5.48 2.18
CA VAL A 142 31.01 5.13 1.17
C VAL A 142 32.38 5.75 1.46
N ASN A 143 32.41 6.84 2.23
CA ASN A 143 33.64 7.51 2.63
C ASN A 143 34.24 6.94 3.93
N GLY A 144 33.61 5.93 4.52
CA GLY A 144 34.13 5.23 5.69
C GLY A 144 34.03 6.02 7.00
N SER A 145 33.05 6.93 7.12
CA SER A 145 32.82 7.69 8.37
C SER A 145 32.47 6.81 9.57
N GLY A 146 32.09 5.55 9.35
CA GLY A 146 31.51 4.68 10.36
C GLY A 146 30.06 5.04 10.72
N SER A 147 29.38 5.82 9.88
CA SER A 147 27.96 6.19 10.00
C SER A 147 27.12 5.54 8.88
N PRO A 148 25.79 5.50 9.01
CA PRO A 148 24.91 5.04 7.94
C PRO A 148 24.97 5.98 6.73
N GLN A 149 24.96 5.40 5.53
CA GLN A 149 24.86 6.14 4.26
C GLN A 149 23.50 6.83 4.12
N PHE A 150 22.45 6.23 4.69
CA PHE A 150 21.06 6.71 4.62
C PHE A 150 20.47 6.84 6.02
N PRO A 151 20.80 7.91 6.77
CA PRO A 151 20.31 8.10 8.15
C PRO A 151 18.78 8.16 8.26
N SER A 152 18.09 8.68 7.23
CA SER A 152 16.63 8.77 7.19
C SER A 152 15.93 7.42 7.22
N SER A 153 16.56 6.35 6.72
CA SER A 153 16.02 4.99 6.83
C SER A 153 15.95 4.53 8.30
N LEU A 154 16.96 4.85 9.11
CA LEU A 154 16.95 4.55 10.54
C LEU A 154 15.92 5.39 11.30
N GLU A 155 15.81 6.68 10.96
CA GLU A 155 14.79 7.56 11.54
C GLU A 155 13.38 7.05 11.24
N TRP A 156 13.13 6.62 10.00
CA TRP A 156 11.85 6.01 9.64
C TRP A 156 11.58 4.75 10.48
N ILE A 157 12.55 3.83 10.59
CA ILE A 157 12.40 2.63 11.41
C ILE A 157 12.08 3.00 12.86
N ALA A 158 12.80 3.95 13.45
CA ALA A 158 12.57 4.38 14.82
C ALA A 158 11.16 4.94 15.01
N ASN A 159 10.65 5.72 14.05
CA ASN A 159 9.37 6.42 14.17
C ASN A 159 8.14 5.57 13.81
N ASN A 160 8.33 4.41 13.16
CA ASN A 160 7.23 3.59 12.62
C ASN A 160 7.08 2.20 13.27
N GLN A 161 7.60 2.02 14.49
CA GLN A 161 7.31 0.81 15.27
C GLN A 161 5.85 0.82 15.73
N LEU A 162 5.15 -0.29 15.53
CA LEU A 162 3.76 -0.46 15.94
C LEU A 162 3.63 -0.55 17.47
N PRO A 163 2.42 -0.31 18.03
CA PRO A 163 2.20 -0.35 19.48
C PRO A 163 2.52 -1.69 20.14
N ASP A 164 2.39 -2.80 19.40
CA ASP A 164 2.73 -4.15 19.86
C ASP A 164 4.24 -4.46 19.82
N GLY A 165 5.07 -3.52 19.37
CA GLY A 165 6.51 -3.67 19.23
C GLY A 165 6.96 -4.19 17.87
N SER A 166 6.05 -4.58 16.98
CA SER A 166 6.39 -5.07 15.64
C SER A 166 6.58 -3.95 14.61
N TRP A 167 7.07 -4.33 13.43
CA TRP A 167 6.98 -3.54 12.20
C TRP A 167 6.27 -4.37 11.12
N GLY A 168 5.59 -3.69 10.20
CA GLY A 168 4.83 -4.31 9.11
C GLY A 168 3.55 -3.55 8.82
N ASP A 169 2.61 -4.20 8.14
CA ASP A 169 1.31 -3.61 7.82
C ASP A 169 0.48 -3.38 9.10
N ALA A 170 0.01 -2.15 9.32
CA ALA A 170 -0.76 -1.76 10.50
C ALA A 170 -2.23 -2.19 10.43
N GLU A 171 -2.78 -2.35 9.23
CA GLU A 171 -4.19 -2.69 8.99
C GLU A 171 -4.40 -4.21 8.88
N PHE A 172 -3.39 -4.93 8.39
CA PHE A 172 -3.46 -6.38 8.21
C PHE A 172 -2.36 -7.12 8.97
N PHE A 173 -2.74 -8.13 9.77
CA PHE A 173 -1.79 -8.97 10.48
C PHE A 173 -1.48 -10.24 9.69
N SER A 174 -0.23 -10.40 9.26
CA SER A 174 0.36 -11.67 8.81
C SER A 174 1.56 -12.00 9.69
N ALA A 175 1.69 -13.25 10.15
CA ALA A 175 2.82 -13.62 11.00
C ALA A 175 4.13 -13.60 10.20
N HIS A 176 4.12 -14.07 8.94
CA HIS A 176 5.25 -13.96 8.02
C HIS A 176 5.70 -12.49 7.88
N ASP A 177 4.75 -11.58 7.60
CA ASP A 177 5.03 -10.15 7.46
C ASP A 177 5.61 -9.54 8.73
N ARG A 178 4.89 -9.67 9.84
CA ARG A 178 5.29 -9.02 11.10
C ARG A 178 6.62 -9.54 11.60
N ILE A 179 6.89 -10.84 11.51
CA ILE A 179 8.11 -11.44 12.05
C ILE A 179 9.33 -11.02 11.24
N ILE A 180 9.28 -11.06 9.90
CA ILE A 180 10.45 -10.74 9.08
C ILE A 180 10.76 -9.23 9.11
N ASN A 181 9.73 -8.38 9.04
CA ASN A 181 9.89 -6.93 9.14
C ASN A 181 10.47 -6.55 10.50
N THR A 182 9.91 -7.10 11.59
CA THR A 182 10.38 -6.81 12.95
C THR A 182 11.83 -7.21 13.15
N LEU A 183 12.21 -8.42 12.76
CA LEU A 183 13.59 -8.87 12.91
C LEU A 183 14.56 -8.00 12.10
N ALA A 184 14.18 -7.59 10.89
CA ALA A 184 15.02 -6.75 10.03
C ALA A 184 15.24 -5.37 10.66
N CYS A 185 14.17 -4.74 11.15
CA CYS A 185 14.27 -3.46 11.85
C CYS A 185 15.13 -3.56 13.12
N VAL A 186 14.99 -4.63 13.91
CA VAL A 186 15.85 -4.86 15.09
C VAL A 186 17.31 -5.02 14.67
N VAL A 187 17.60 -5.79 13.63
CA VAL A 187 18.95 -5.96 13.08
C VAL A 187 19.54 -4.60 12.65
N ALA A 188 18.78 -3.76 11.96
CA ALA A 188 19.22 -2.43 11.56
C ALA A 188 19.55 -1.55 12.76
N LEU A 189 18.61 -1.40 13.72
CA LEU A 189 18.82 -0.58 14.91
C LEU A 189 20.00 -1.09 15.77
N LYS A 190 20.13 -2.41 15.92
CA LYS A 190 21.20 -3.04 16.69
C LYS A 190 22.57 -2.85 16.04
N SER A 191 22.65 -2.92 14.72
CA SER A 191 23.92 -2.73 13.97
C SER A 191 24.53 -1.36 14.20
N TRP A 192 23.70 -0.34 14.43
CA TRP A 192 24.13 1.02 14.74
C TRP A 192 24.09 1.36 16.23
N ASN A 193 23.73 0.39 17.08
CA ASN A 193 23.61 0.53 18.53
C ASN A 193 22.73 1.73 18.96
N ILE A 194 21.59 1.90 18.30
CA ILE A 194 20.60 2.96 18.60
C ILE A 194 19.26 2.35 19.01
N HIS A 195 18.43 3.14 19.70
CA HIS A 195 17.08 2.76 20.12
C HIS A 195 16.97 1.36 20.77
N PRO A 196 17.71 1.09 21.86
CA PRO A 196 17.69 -0.21 22.52
C PRO A 196 16.28 -0.58 23.03
N ASP A 197 15.47 0.39 23.45
CA ASP A 197 14.08 0.19 23.88
C ASP A 197 13.20 -0.37 22.75
N LYS A 198 13.44 0.04 21.50
CA LYS A 198 12.72 -0.45 20.33
C LYS A 198 13.18 -1.83 19.95
N CYS A 199 14.48 -2.09 20.07
CA CYS A 199 15.05 -3.43 19.90
C CYS A 199 14.42 -4.42 20.88
N ASP A 200 14.34 -4.06 22.17
CA ASP A 200 13.81 -4.92 23.21
C ASP A 200 12.33 -5.25 22.99
N ARG A 201 11.51 -4.24 22.65
CA ARG A 201 10.09 -4.45 22.30
C ARG A 201 9.91 -5.28 21.04
N GLY A 202 10.75 -5.05 20.02
CA GLY A 202 10.73 -5.85 18.79
C GLY A 202 11.07 -7.32 19.05
N MET A 203 12.07 -7.58 19.91
CA MET A 203 12.44 -8.94 20.28
C MET A 203 11.41 -9.60 21.21
N ALA A 204 10.76 -8.85 22.09
CA ALA A 204 9.62 -9.36 22.86
C ALA A 204 8.50 -9.83 21.92
N PHE A 205 8.09 -8.98 20.98
CA PHE A 205 7.11 -9.36 19.95
C PHE A 205 7.55 -10.59 19.16
N PHE A 206 8.80 -10.61 18.67
CA PHE A 206 9.34 -11.70 17.87
C PHE A 206 9.22 -13.04 18.62
N ASN A 207 9.67 -13.08 19.88
CA ASN A 207 9.67 -14.30 20.68
C ASN A 207 8.25 -14.78 21.02
N GLU A 208 7.34 -13.86 21.36
CA GLU A 208 5.95 -14.19 21.67
C GLU A 208 5.16 -14.70 20.46
N ASN A 209 5.52 -14.25 19.26
CA ASN A 209 4.74 -14.49 18.05
C ASN A 209 5.36 -15.52 17.09
N LEU A 210 6.60 -15.96 17.32
CA LEU A 210 7.28 -16.91 16.44
C LEU A 210 6.47 -18.19 16.18
N SER A 211 5.74 -18.66 17.20
CA SER A 211 4.85 -19.82 17.12
C SER A 211 3.74 -19.71 16.08
N LYS A 212 3.36 -18.48 15.71
CA LYS A 212 2.29 -18.21 14.76
C LYS A 212 2.66 -18.56 13.31
N LEU A 213 3.96 -18.71 13.01
CA LEU A 213 4.42 -19.15 11.68
C LEU A 213 3.93 -20.55 11.31
N GLU A 214 3.73 -21.46 12.28
CA GLU A 214 3.24 -22.82 11.99
C GLU A 214 1.80 -22.84 11.50
N ASN A 215 0.99 -21.89 11.95
CA ASN A 215 -0.45 -21.88 11.73
C ASN A 215 -0.87 -21.06 10.51
N GLU A 216 0.08 -20.39 9.86
CA GLU A 216 -0.23 -19.50 8.75
C GLU A 216 -0.26 -20.26 7.42
N LYS A 217 -1.26 -19.95 6.59
CA LYS A 217 -1.47 -20.63 5.32
C LYS A 217 -0.28 -20.37 4.39
N VAL A 218 0.25 -21.43 3.79
CA VAL A 218 1.34 -21.37 2.82
C VAL A 218 1.03 -20.44 1.64
N GLU A 219 -0.24 -20.30 1.26
CA GLU A 219 -0.71 -19.40 0.20
C GLU A 219 -0.46 -17.91 0.47
N HIS A 220 -0.33 -17.51 1.74
CA HIS A 220 -0.07 -16.14 2.15
C HIS A 220 1.39 -15.89 2.52
N MET A 221 2.26 -16.88 2.30
CA MET A 221 3.68 -16.74 2.58
C MET A 221 4.31 -15.68 1.67
N LEU A 222 5.09 -14.78 2.27
CA LEU A 222 5.85 -13.78 1.53
C LEU A 222 6.83 -14.43 0.55
N ILE A 223 6.98 -13.82 -0.62
CA ILE A 223 7.88 -14.31 -1.67
C ILE A 223 9.30 -14.39 -1.11
N GLY A 224 9.93 -15.55 -1.26
CA GLY A 224 11.31 -15.76 -0.83
C GLY A 224 11.51 -15.89 0.69
N PHE A 225 10.45 -15.89 1.50
CA PHE A 225 10.53 -15.97 2.96
C PHE A 225 11.41 -17.14 3.44
N GLU A 226 11.25 -18.32 2.83
CA GLU A 226 12.01 -19.55 3.15
C GLU A 226 13.53 -19.41 2.99
N VAL A 227 14.00 -18.39 2.27
CA VAL A 227 15.44 -18.10 2.09
C VAL A 227 15.82 -16.83 2.84
N ALA A 228 15.03 -15.77 2.69
CA ALA A 228 15.29 -14.45 3.26
C ALA A 228 15.28 -14.47 4.80
N PHE A 229 14.25 -15.09 5.41
CA PHE A 229 14.11 -15.12 6.85
C PHE A 229 15.23 -15.89 7.56
N PRO A 230 15.58 -17.14 7.18
CA PRO A 230 16.72 -17.83 7.78
C PRO A 230 18.07 -17.14 7.54
N SER A 231 18.25 -16.43 6.41
CA SER A 231 19.46 -15.61 6.20
C SER A 231 19.51 -14.42 7.16
N LEU A 232 18.37 -13.78 7.41
CA LEU A 232 18.26 -12.69 8.38
C LEU A 232 18.50 -13.18 9.82
N LEU A 233 18.06 -14.39 10.16
CA LEU A 233 18.39 -15.02 11.45
C LEU A 233 19.90 -15.20 11.62
N ASP A 234 20.61 -15.60 10.58
CA ASP A 234 22.08 -15.72 10.61
C ASP A 234 22.75 -14.36 10.87
N VAL A 235 22.26 -13.28 10.22
CA VAL A 235 22.72 -11.91 10.49
C VAL A 235 22.43 -11.50 11.94
N ALA A 236 21.23 -11.77 12.44
CA ALA A 236 20.87 -11.44 13.82
C ALA A 236 21.78 -12.12 14.84
N ARG A 237 22.12 -13.40 14.63
CA ARG A 237 23.08 -14.13 15.48
C ARG A 237 24.47 -13.49 15.44
N SER A 238 24.94 -13.05 14.28
CA SER A 238 26.24 -12.37 14.17
C SER A 238 26.33 -11.07 14.98
N LEU A 239 25.18 -10.46 15.26
CA LEU A 239 25.04 -9.25 16.09
C LEU A 239 24.72 -9.56 17.57
N ASN A 240 24.84 -10.83 17.99
CA ASN A 240 24.51 -11.31 19.33
C ASN A 240 23.05 -11.04 19.76
N ILE A 241 22.13 -10.96 18.80
CA ILE A 241 20.69 -10.96 19.09
C ILE A 241 20.29 -12.39 19.46
N GLN A 242 19.59 -12.55 20.59
CA GLN A 242 19.18 -13.85 21.08
C GLN A 242 18.03 -14.40 20.23
N ILE A 243 18.28 -15.52 19.56
CA ILE A 243 17.31 -16.24 18.74
C ILE A 243 16.98 -17.57 19.42
N PRO A 244 15.70 -17.99 19.51
CA PRO A 244 15.30 -19.24 20.16
C PRO A 244 15.62 -20.46 19.28
N ASP A 245 16.90 -20.82 19.16
CA ASP A 245 17.40 -21.87 18.24
C ASP A 245 16.80 -23.27 18.49
N ASP A 246 16.37 -23.55 19.70
CA ASP A 246 15.70 -24.82 20.04
C ASP A 246 14.28 -24.93 19.48
N SER A 247 13.72 -23.82 18.99
CA SER A 247 12.38 -23.77 18.38
C SER A 247 12.27 -24.75 17.20
N PRO A 248 11.33 -25.71 17.25
CA PRO A 248 11.06 -26.62 16.12
C PRO A 248 10.75 -25.87 14.81
N ILE A 249 10.16 -24.69 14.92
CA ILE A 249 9.79 -23.80 13.81
C ILE A 249 11.02 -23.34 13.06
N LEU A 250 12.03 -22.87 13.79
CA LEU A 250 13.25 -22.40 13.16
C LEU A 250 14.00 -23.57 12.51
N LYS A 251 14.00 -24.76 13.13
CA LYS A 251 14.58 -25.96 12.54
C LYS A 251 13.92 -26.31 11.19
N ASP A 252 12.59 -26.25 11.12
CA ASP A 252 11.84 -26.45 9.87
C ASP A 252 12.16 -25.36 8.83
N VAL A 253 12.20 -24.09 9.23
CA VAL A 253 12.58 -22.96 8.35
C VAL A 253 13.97 -23.16 7.73
N PHE A 254 14.97 -23.55 8.53
CA PHE A 254 16.31 -23.85 8.02
C PHE A 254 16.34 -25.08 7.10
N ALA A 255 15.56 -26.12 7.41
CA ALA A 255 15.44 -27.29 6.55
C ALA A 255 14.84 -26.92 5.18
N LYS A 256 13.79 -26.09 5.15
CA LYS A 256 13.18 -25.55 3.93
C LYS A 256 14.17 -24.73 3.10
N ARG A 257 14.96 -23.86 3.73
CA ARG A 257 16.05 -23.13 3.04
C ARG A 257 17.00 -24.09 2.33
N ASN A 258 17.52 -25.08 3.04
CA ASN A 258 18.51 -26.02 2.50
C ASN A 258 17.94 -26.85 1.35
N LEU A 259 16.66 -27.25 1.45
CA LEU A 259 15.97 -27.93 0.35
C LEU A 259 15.80 -27.02 -0.87
N LYS A 260 15.54 -25.73 -0.67
CA LYS A 260 15.33 -24.77 -1.75
C LYS A 260 16.62 -24.35 -2.44
N LEU A 261 17.73 -24.26 -1.70
CA LEU A 261 19.07 -23.93 -2.23
C LEU A 261 19.79 -25.11 -2.90
N SER A 262 19.29 -26.34 -2.74
CA SER A 262 19.85 -27.54 -3.40
C SER A 262 19.19 -27.86 -4.75
N ARG A 263 18.27 -27.01 -5.21
CA ARG A 263 17.59 -27.09 -6.50
C ARG A 263 18.10 -26.01 -7.43
#